data_AF-A0A8X7R2R3-F1
#
_entry.id   AF-A0A8X7R2R3-F1
#
_cell.length_a   1.000
_cell.length_b   1.000
_cell.length_c   1.000
_cell.angle_alpha   90.00
_cell.angle_beta   90.00
_cell.angle_gamma   90.00
#
_symmetry.space_group_name_H-M   'P 1'
#
loop_
_entity.id
_entity.type
_entity.pdbx_description
1 polymer ?
#
loop_
_entity_poly.entity_id
_entity_poly.type
_entity_poly.pdbx_seq_one_letter_code
_entity_poly.pdbx_strand_id
1 'polypeptide(L)'
;MARQGDDFEGNVQHLQYNPIYNCKTCNKDFEHAIHCYYLVVRVSDDSKGEVKFLLFNNIVERLIRRPAFELVQEAGQENPHFLPQSLTDLIGRKLLFKITIASNGQQEHNATYVVDLVIDNAEIIQHFDPHPHFVIFNDYKSDED
;
A
#
# COMPACT_ATOMS: atom_id res chain seq x y z
N MET A 1 -44.07 -33.91 31.51
CA MET A 1 -43.72 -33.09 32.70
C MET A 1 -42.24 -33.31 32.94
N ALA A 2 -41.32 -32.35 32.89
CA ALA A 2 -41.38 -30.89 33.02
C ALA A 2 -40.51 -30.19 31.96
N ARG A 3 -40.77 -28.90 31.72
CA ARG A 3 -40.05 -27.96 30.85
C ARG A 3 -39.31 -26.91 31.70
N GLN A 4 -38.23 -26.35 31.13
CA GLN A 4 -37.56 -25.04 31.37
C GLN A 4 -37.01 -24.78 32.79
N GLY A 5 -35.94 -24.03 33.06
CA GLY A 5 -34.82 -23.34 32.38
C GLY A 5 -33.65 -23.36 33.42
N ASP A 6 -32.42 -22.89 33.24
CA ASP A 6 -31.96 -21.60 32.73
C ASP A 6 -30.42 -21.64 32.55
N ASP A 7 -29.92 -20.65 31.81
CA ASP A 7 -28.57 -20.07 31.84
C ASP A 7 -27.37 -20.88 31.33
N PHE A 8 -27.23 -20.87 30.00
CA PHE A 8 -25.93 -20.89 29.33
C PHE A 8 -25.50 -19.46 28.97
N GLU A 9 -25.30 -18.60 29.98
CA GLU A 9 -24.44 -17.41 29.81
C GLU A 9 -22.98 -17.80 30.08
N GLY A 10 -22.45 -18.65 29.19
CA GLY A 10 -21.03 -18.93 29.11
C GLY A 10 -20.33 -17.79 28.41
N ASN A 11 -20.00 -16.74 29.17
CA ASN A 11 -19.14 -15.62 28.82
C ASN A 11 -17.96 -16.09 27.93
N VAL A 12 -18.04 -15.89 26.61
CA VAL A 12 -16.87 -16.04 25.73
C VAL A 12 -16.04 -14.78 25.97
N GLN A 13 -15.27 -14.77 27.06
CA GLN A 13 -14.16 -13.86 27.19
C GLN A 13 -13.23 -14.20 26.03
N HIS A 14 -13.33 -13.42 24.95
CA HIS A 14 -12.24 -13.29 23.99
C HIS A 14 -11.02 -12.96 24.84
N LEU A 15 -10.18 -13.97 25.13
CA LEU A 15 -8.87 -13.74 25.70
C LEU A 15 -8.19 -12.82 24.68
N GLN A 16 -8.16 -11.52 24.98
CA GLN A 16 -7.33 -10.56 24.27
C GLN A 16 -5.90 -10.98 24.55
N TYR A 17 -5.43 -11.93 23.75
CA TYR A 17 -4.03 -12.28 23.72
C TYR A 17 -3.35 -11.09 23.08
N ASN A 18 -2.71 -10.24 23.88
CA ASN A 18 -1.85 -9.19 23.36
C ASN A 18 -0.61 -9.90 22.77
N PRO A 19 -0.48 -9.97 21.43
CA PRO A 19 0.66 -10.64 20.84
C PRO A 19 1.95 -9.90 21.21
N ILE A 20 2.99 -10.66 21.52
CA ILE A 20 4.33 -10.13 21.73
C ILE A 20 5.06 -10.12 20.39
N TYR A 21 5.56 -8.96 19.99
CA TYR A 21 6.28 -8.76 18.74
C TYR A 21 7.79 -8.71 18.97
N ASN A 22 8.52 -9.62 18.36
CA ASN A 22 9.98 -9.60 18.39
C ASN A 22 10.54 -8.74 17.25
N CYS A 23 11.25 -7.67 17.57
CA CYS A 23 12.00 -6.88 16.58
C CYS A 23 13.44 -7.39 16.48
N LYS A 24 13.76 -8.04 15.35
CA LYS A 24 15.10 -8.62 15.11
C LYS A 24 16.23 -7.59 15.13
N THR A 25 15.98 -6.38 14.61
CA THR A 25 17.00 -5.30 14.57
C THR A 25 17.33 -4.78 15.97
N CYS A 26 16.32 -4.66 16.84
CA CYS A 26 16.50 -4.21 18.21
C CYS A 26 16.87 -5.35 19.17
N ASN A 27 16.67 -6.60 18.76
CA ASN A 27 16.76 -7.82 19.57
C ASN A 27 15.96 -7.71 20.89
N LYS A 28 14.72 -7.23 20.78
CA LYS A 28 13.81 -6.99 21.93
C LYS A 28 12.37 -7.31 21.56
N ASP A 29 11.61 -7.65 22.58
CA ASP A 29 10.19 -7.91 22.52
C ASP A 29 9.40 -6.64 22.85
N PHE A 30 8.29 -6.44 22.13
CA PHE A 30 7.41 -5.29 22.25
C PHE A 30 5.96 -5.76 22.37
N GLU A 31 5.19 -5.13 23.25
CA GLU A 31 3.75 -5.39 23.40
C GLU A 31 2.91 -4.67 22.33
N HIS A 32 3.50 -3.71 21.63
CA HIS A 32 2.82 -2.88 20.63
C HIS A 32 3.62 -2.86 19.34
N ALA A 33 2.94 -3.08 18.21
CA ALA A 33 3.49 -2.93 16.88
C ALA A 33 2.98 -1.64 16.22
N ILE A 34 3.84 -1.00 15.44
CA ILE A 34 3.45 0.11 14.58
C ILE A 34 2.96 -0.49 13.25
N HIS A 35 1.75 -0.11 12.85
CA HIS A 35 1.19 -0.48 11.56
C HIS A 35 1.68 0.52 10.50
N CYS A 36 2.23 0.00 9.41
CA CYS A 36 2.76 0.80 8.31
C CYS A 36 2.28 0.22 6.97
N TYR A 37 2.00 1.08 5.99
CA TYR A 37 1.69 0.61 4.64
C TYR A 37 2.92 0.08 3.91
N TYR A 38 2.68 -1.03 3.22
CA TYR A 38 3.48 -1.58 2.14
C TYR A 38 2.52 -1.88 0.98
N LEU A 39 2.09 -0.84 0.27
CA LEU A 39 1.01 -0.95 -0.72
C LEU A 39 1.61 -1.18 -2.11
N VAL A 40 1.27 -2.31 -2.74
CA VAL A 40 1.60 -2.56 -4.15
C VAL A 40 0.36 -2.27 -4.99
N VAL A 41 0.48 -1.30 -5.89
CA VAL A 41 -0.57 -1.00 -6.87
C VAL A 41 -0.13 -1.46 -8.26
N ARG A 42 -1.10 -1.98 -9.03
CA ARG A 42 -0.93 -2.19 -10.46
C ARG A 42 -1.48 -0.98 -11.18
N VAL A 43 -0.66 -0.40 -12.04
CA VAL A 43 -1.03 0.77 -12.83
C VAL A 43 -0.91 0.43 -14.30
N SER A 44 -1.83 0.98 -15.08
CA SER A 44 -1.82 0.93 -16.53
C SER A 44 -1.91 2.35 -17.08
N ASP A 45 -1.26 2.59 -18.21
CA ASP A 45 -1.42 3.83 -18.98
C ASP A 45 -2.19 3.57 -20.29
N ASP A 46 -2.27 4.59 -21.14
CA ASP A 46 -2.96 4.50 -22.43
C ASP A 46 -2.30 3.50 -23.41
N SER A 47 -1.03 3.12 -23.18
CA SER A 47 -0.35 2.08 -23.94
C SER A 47 -0.82 0.66 -23.58
N LYS A 48 -1.64 0.53 -22.52
CA LYS A 48 -2.06 -0.74 -21.90
C LYS A 48 -0.91 -1.54 -21.29
N GLY A 49 0.28 -0.95 -21.18
CA GLY A 49 1.37 -1.51 -20.40
C GLY A 49 0.98 -1.53 -18.93
N GLU A 50 1.28 -2.63 -18.24
CA GLU A 50 1.06 -2.75 -16.80
C GLU A 50 2.40 -2.68 -16.05
N VAL A 51 2.43 -1.93 -14.96
CA VAL A 51 3.58 -1.89 -14.05
C VAL A 51 3.15 -1.96 -12.59
N LYS A 52 4.01 -2.51 -11.74
CA LYS A 52 3.79 -2.58 -10.30
C LYS A 52 4.55 -1.46 -9.60
N PHE A 53 3.85 -0.68 -8.80
CA PHE A 53 4.41 0.36 -7.96
C PHE A 53 4.26 0.03 -6.49
N LEU A 54 5.33 0.20 -5.73
CA LEU A 54 5.37 0.05 -4.29
C LEU A 54 5.35 1.44 -3.62
N LEU A 55 4.34 1.67 -2.79
CA LEU A 55 4.16 2.89 -2.02
C LEU A 55 4.33 2.58 -0.53
N PHE A 56 5.25 3.31 0.11
CA PHE A 56 5.49 3.23 1.55
C PHE A 56 4.55 4.14 2.35
N ASN A 57 4.52 3.92 3.67
CA ASN A 57 3.57 4.53 4.62
C ASN A 57 3.29 6.01 4.39
N ASN A 58 4.33 6.85 4.35
CA ASN A 58 4.21 8.29 4.19
C ASN A 58 3.50 8.72 2.90
N ILE A 59 3.67 7.95 1.81
CA ILE A 59 3.01 8.21 0.52
C ILE A 59 1.54 7.80 0.59
N VAL A 60 1.27 6.59 1.10
CA VAL A 60 -0.09 6.04 1.16
C VAL A 60 -0.96 6.87 2.10
N GLU A 61 -0.47 7.19 3.31
CA GLU A 61 -1.22 7.98 4.29
C GLU A 61 -1.63 9.35 3.73
N ARG A 62 -0.76 9.99 2.93
CA ARG A 62 -1.09 11.27 2.29
C ARG A 62 -2.09 11.11 1.15
N LEU A 63 -1.96 10.03 0.38
CA LEU A 63 -2.81 9.74 -0.76
C LEU A 63 -4.26 9.44 -0.34
N ILE A 64 -4.44 8.53 0.64
CA ILE A 64 -5.78 8.12 1.08
C ILE A 64 -6.27 8.86 2.33
N ARG A 65 -5.42 9.70 2.93
CA ARG A 65 -5.70 10.50 4.15
C ARG A 65 -6.11 9.68 5.37
N ARG A 66 -5.57 8.45 5.48
CA ARG A 66 -5.83 7.55 6.61
C ARG A 66 -4.55 6.84 7.05
N PRO A 67 -4.31 6.71 8.36
CA PRO A 67 -3.19 5.94 8.90
C PRO A 67 -3.45 4.43 8.81
N ALA A 68 -2.38 3.64 8.69
CA ALA A 68 -2.48 2.19 8.48
C ALA A 68 -3.24 1.45 9.59
N PHE A 69 -3.12 1.91 10.84
CA PHE A 69 -3.78 1.24 11.97
C PHE A 69 -5.32 1.27 11.86
N GLU A 70 -5.90 2.32 11.27
CA GLU A 70 -7.36 2.40 11.09
C GLU A 70 -7.85 1.32 10.12
N LEU A 71 -7.11 1.09 9.04
CA LEU A 71 -7.47 0.07 8.04
C LEU A 71 -7.32 -1.34 8.60
N VAL A 72 -6.35 -1.56 9.50
CA VAL A 72 -6.18 -2.85 10.18
C VAL A 72 -7.35 -3.12 11.14
N GLN A 73 -7.84 -2.10 11.84
CA GLN A 73 -9.02 -2.24 12.71
C GLN A 73 -10.29 -2.53 11.90
N GLU A 74 -10.47 -1.83 10.78
CA GLU A 74 -11.59 -2.06 9.83
C GLU A 74 -11.56 -3.48 9.28
N ALA A 75 -10.39 -3.94 8.80
CA ALA A 75 -10.23 -5.29 8.25
C ALA A 75 -10.32 -6.39 9.31
N GLY A 76 -9.86 -6.14 10.54
CA GLY A 76 -9.91 -7.11 11.65
C GLY A 76 -11.32 -7.43 12.15
N GLN A 77 -12.31 -6.61 11.79
CA GLN A 77 -13.73 -6.83 12.08
C GLN A 77 -14.45 -7.61 10.97
N GLU A 78 -13.80 -7.82 9.82
CA GLU A 78 -14.45 -8.30 8.61
C GLU A 78 -13.75 -9.55 7.99
N ASN A 79 -14.34 -10.05 6.91
CA ASN A 79 -13.86 -11.21 6.14
C ASN A 79 -12.41 -10.99 5.62
N PRO A 80 -11.53 -12.01 5.55
CA PRO A 80 -10.19 -11.89 4.95
C PRO A 80 -10.14 -11.37 3.51
N HIS A 81 -11.27 -11.32 2.80
CA HIS A 81 -11.38 -10.72 1.47
C HIS A 81 -11.87 -9.26 1.48
N PHE A 82 -12.06 -8.68 2.66
CA PHE A 82 -12.47 -7.29 2.81
C PHE A 82 -11.33 -6.35 2.39
N LEU A 83 -11.62 -5.46 1.46
CA LEU A 83 -10.74 -4.39 1.03
C LEU A 83 -11.33 -3.06 1.52
N PRO A 84 -10.66 -2.33 2.44
CA PRO A 84 -11.13 -1.05 2.94
C PRO A 84 -11.48 -0.08 1.81
N GLN A 85 -12.60 0.65 1.96
CA GLN A 85 -13.13 1.50 0.89
C GLN A 85 -12.10 2.53 0.40
N SER A 86 -11.30 3.09 1.31
CA SER A 86 -10.22 4.04 0.98
C SER A 86 -9.15 3.47 0.03
N LEU A 87 -8.96 2.15 -0.01
CA LEU A 87 -8.09 1.48 -1.00
C LEU A 87 -8.84 1.18 -2.30
N THR A 88 -10.09 0.74 -2.19
CA THR A 88 -10.98 0.51 -3.35
C THR A 88 -11.17 1.78 -4.18
N ASP A 89 -11.28 2.94 -3.52
CA ASP A 89 -11.44 4.23 -4.17
C ASP A 89 -10.25 4.64 -5.05
N LEU A 90 -9.08 4.01 -4.91
CA LEU A 90 -7.92 4.24 -5.78
C LEU A 90 -8.10 3.60 -7.16
N ILE A 91 -8.97 2.59 -7.29
CA ILE A 91 -9.18 1.86 -8.55
C ILE A 91 -9.79 2.82 -9.58
N GLY A 92 -9.17 2.88 -10.76
CA GLY A 92 -9.61 3.74 -11.85
C GLY A 92 -9.24 5.22 -11.69
N ARG A 93 -8.56 5.62 -10.61
CA ARG A 93 -8.03 6.98 -10.49
C ARG A 93 -6.82 7.17 -11.40
N LYS A 94 -6.78 8.34 -12.04
CA LYS A 94 -5.60 8.82 -12.75
C LYS A 94 -4.71 9.58 -11.76
N LEU A 95 -3.47 9.16 -11.62
CA LEU A 95 -2.49 9.72 -10.69
C LEU A 95 -1.16 9.92 -11.40
N LEU A 96 -0.38 10.90 -10.95
CA LEU A 96 0.99 11.12 -11.43
C LEU A 96 1.99 10.54 -10.42
N PHE A 97 2.88 9.67 -10.89
CA PHE A 97 3.89 9.00 -10.07
C PHE A 97 5.29 9.47 -10.46
N LYS A 98 6.10 9.83 -9.47
CA LYS A 98 7.55 9.97 -9.64
C LYS A 98 8.21 8.68 -9.13
N ILE A 99 9.01 8.07 -10.00
CA ILE A 99 9.82 6.89 -9.68
C ILE A 99 11.28 7.18 -9.99
N THR A 100 12.18 6.56 -9.24
CA THR A 100 13.61 6.54 -9.53
C THR A 100 14.00 5.12 -9.93
N ILE A 101 14.57 4.95 -11.13
CA ILE A 101 15.06 3.66 -11.63
C ILE A 101 16.58 3.67 -11.50
N ALA A 102 17.14 2.69 -10.77
CA ALA A 102 18.58 2.53 -10.67
C ALA A 102 19.17 1.93 -11.96
N SER A 103 20.29 2.47 -12.43
CA SER A 103 20.91 2.12 -13.72
C SER A 103 21.63 0.76 -13.78
N ASN A 104 21.70 0.03 -12.66
CA ASN A 104 22.63 -1.09 -12.48
C ASN A 104 21.98 -2.48 -12.27
N GLY A 105 20.67 -2.64 -12.49
CA GLY A 105 19.99 -3.94 -12.40
C GLY A 105 19.45 -4.39 -13.75
N GLN A 106 19.71 -5.65 -14.13
CA GLN A 106 18.93 -6.28 -15.21
C GLN A 106 17.45 -6.23 -14.82
N GLN A 107 16.67 -5.46 -15.57
CA GLN A 107 15.30 -5.12 -15.25
C GLN A 107 14.38 -6.25 -15.74
N GLU A 108 13.90 -7.06 -14.80
CA GLU A 108 12.96 -8.14 -15.12
C GLU A 108 11.60 -7.56 -15.54
N HIS A 109 10.91 -8.23 -16.45
CA HIS A 109 9.57 -7.87 -16.97
C HIS A 109 8.47 -7.77 -15.88
N ASN A 110 8.77 -8.14 -14.62
CA ASN A 110 7.86 -8.10 -13.48
C ASN A 110 8.39 -7.25 -12.30
N ALA A 111 9.37 -6.38 -12.54
CA ALA A 111 9.94 -5.52 -11.52
C ALA A 111 8.87 -4.64 -10.85
N THR A 112 9.01 -4.44 -9.55
CA THR A 112 8.20 -3.50 -8.77
C THR A 112 9.03 -2.25 -8.51
N TYR A 113 8.51 -1.08 -8.88
CA TYR A 113 9.23 0.19 -8.72
C TYR A 113 8.79 0.90 -7.44
N VAL A 114 9.77 1.39 -6.69
CA VAL A 114 9.50 2.22 -5.52
C VAL A 114 9.08 3.61 -5.99
N VAL A 115 7.99 4.11 -5.42
CA VAL A 115 7.47 5.45 -5.71
C VAL A 115 8.04 6.46 -4.74
N ASP A 116 8.62 7.53 -5.28
CA ASP A 116 9.16 8.64 -4.48
C ASP A 116 8.07 9.67 -4.14
N LEU A 117 7.11 9.87 -5.05
CA LEU A 117 6.03 10.85 -4.91
C LEU A 117 4.79 10.44 -5.72
N VAL A 118 3.61 10.73 -5.15
CA VAL A 118 2.32 10.65 -5.84
C VAL A 118 1.68 12.03 -5.82
N ILE A 119 1.13 12.45 -6.96
CA ILE A 119 0.39 13.70 -7.11
C ILE A 119 -1.03 13.35 -7.58
N ASP A 120 -2.02 13.76 -6.78
CA ASP A 120 -3.47 13.65 -7.04
C ASP A 120 -4.08 15.05 -7.18
N ASN A 121 -3.52 15.84 -8.11
CA ASN A 121 -4.03 17.17 -8.44
C ASN A 121 -4.35 17.20 -9.93
N ALA A 122 -5.62 17.41 -10.27
CA ALA A 122 -6.11 17.35 -11.64
C ALA A 122 -5.44 18.38 -12.57
N GLU A 123 -5.16 19.59 -12.09
CA GLU A 123 -4.51 20.64 -12.90
C GLU A 123 -3.06 20.26 -13.24
N ILE A 124 -2.34 19.71 -12.27
CA ILE A 124 -0.98 19.21 -12.49
C ILE A 124 -1.02 18.01 -13.44
N ILE A 125 -1.89 17.03 -13.20
CA ILE A 125 -2.02 15.84 -14.06
C ILE A 125 -2.34 16.25 -15.50
N GLN A 126 -3.29 17.17 -15.70
CA GLN A 126 -3.68 17.65 -17.02
C GLN A 126 -2.52 18.32 -17.77
N HIS A 127 -1.58 18.96 -17.07
CA HIS A 127 -0.37 19.51 -17.71
C HIS A 127 0.52 18.42 -18.35
N PHE A 128 0.47 17.17 -17.86
CA PHE A 128 1.24 16.05 -18.42
C PHE A 128 0.44 15.24 -19.46
N ASP A 129 -0.88 15.42 -19.56
CA ASP A 129 -1.74 14.73 -20.52
C ASP A 129 -1.54 15.04 -22.02
N PRO A 130 -1.08 16.25 -22.46
CA PRO A 130 -0.89 16.50 -23.89
C PRO A 130 0.36 15.84 -24.50
N HIS A 131 1.21 15.20 -23.70
CA HIS A 131 2.43 14.56 -24.19
C HIS A 131 2.54 13.13 -23.63
N PRO A 132 2.22 12.09 -24.43
CA PRO A 132 2.80 10.78 -24.17
C PRO A 132 4.30 10.94 -24.37
N HIS A 133 5.01 11.33 -23.32
CA HIS A 133 6.45 11.26 -23.31
C HIS A 133 6.80 9.78 -23.40
N PHE A 134 7.12 9.33 -24.61
CA PHE A 134 7.98 8.18 -24.77
C PHE A 134 9.16 8.41 -23.84
N VAL A 135 9.28 7.60 -22.80
CA VAL A 135 10.50 7.53 -22.00
C VAL A 135 11.55 6.93 -22.94
N ILE A 136 12.25 7.80 -23.67
CA ILE A 136 13.50 7.41 -24.30
C ILE A 136 14.47 7.28 -23.13
N PHE A 137 14.90 6.05 -22.86
CA PHE A 137 16.02 5.77 -21.98
C PHE A 137 17.26 6.41 -22.62
N ASN A 138 17.51 7.67 -22.28
CA ASN A 138 18.80 8.27 -22.56
C ASN A 138 19.77 7.70 -21.53
N ASP A 139 20.47 6.64 -21.95
CA ASP A 139 21.71 6.22 -21.35
C ASP A 139 22.70 7.38 -21.46
N TYR A 140 22.68 8.27 -20.46
CA TYR A 140 23.79 9.19 -20.25
C TYR A 140 24.98 8.35 -19.81
N LYS A 141 25.83 7.96 -20.78
CA LYS A 141 27.22 7.67 -20.49
C LYS A 141 27.86 9.00 -20.07
N SER A 142 28.21 9.08 -18.79
CA SER A 142 29.14 10.09 -18.33
C SER A 142 30.48 9.80 -18.99
N ASP A 143 30.87 10.62 -19.95
CA ASP A 143 32.26 10.70 -20.35
C ASP A 143 33.01 11.41 -19.20
N GLU A 144 33.93 10.69 -18.56
CA GLU A 144 34.88 11.24 -17.59
C GLU A 144 35.96 12.02 -18.36
N ASP A 145 36.14 13.31 -18.02
CA ASP A 145 37.34 14.11 -18.32
C ASP A 145 38.29 14.10 -17.11
#